data_AF-A0A538IBT4-F1
#
_entry.id   AF-A0A538IBT4-F1
#
_cell.length_a   1.000
_cell.length_b   1.000
_cell.length_c   1.000
_cell.angle_alpha   90.00
_cell.angle_beta   90.00
_cell.angle_gamma   90.00
#
_symmetry.space_group_name_H-M   'P 1'
#
loop_
_entity.id
_entity.type
_entity.pdbx_description
1 polymer ?
#
loop_
_entity_poly.entity_id
_entity_poly.type
_entity_poly.pdbx_seq_one_letter_code
_entity_poly.pdbx_strand_id
1 'polypeptide(L)'
;MCHRGWRQRSCDASGAGRSTRGMDPAAIELHSAEFLAVDVETNGRAGDDCELTEVGAVLVGGGELHEEFESLVRVERPLSRGIERLTGITQAMVDAAPAPSEALSRLEELMRGRVLVAHSAQFDRRALMQGFERAGLPWP
;
A
#
# COMPACT_ATOMS: atom_id res chain seq x y z
N MET A 1 -51.80 11.26 8.21
CA MET A 1 -50.56 11.71 7.53
C MET A 1 -49.38 11.15 8.30
N CYS A 2 -48.55 10.33 7.65
CA CYS A 2 -47.67 9.37 8.31
C CYS A 2 -46.30 9.98 8.64
N HIS A 3 -46.00 10.13 9.93
CA HIS A 3 -44.65 10.21 10.47
C HIS A 3 -44.00 8.82 10.45
N ARG A 4 -42.87 8.66 9.74
CA ARG A 4 -41.85 7.63 9.98
C ARG A 4 -40.52 8.30 9.59
N GLY A 5 -39.55 8.52 10.48
CA GLY A 5 -39.04 7.58 11.47
C GLY A 5 -37.79 6.91 10.91
N TRP A 6 -36.76 7.68 10.53
CA TRP A 6 -35.43 7.13 10.26
C TRP A 6 -34.80 6.80 11.62
N ARG A 7 -35.00 5.56 12.05
CA ARG A 7 -34.29 4.99 13.18
C ARG A 7 -32.79 5.08 12.90
N GLN A 8 -32.06 5.73 13.81
CA GLN A 8 -30.64 5.50 14.00
C GLN A 8 -30.45 4.00 14.20
N ARG A 9 -30.00 3.31 13.15
CA ARG A 9 -29.33 2.03 13.33
C ARG A 9 -27.89 2.40 13.63
N SER A 10 -27.49 2.17 14.87
CA SER A 10 -26.08 2.00 15.20
C SER A 10 -25.53 0.96 14.23
N CYS A 11 -24.67 1.40 13.33
CA CYS A 11 -23.74 0.47 12.72
C CYS A 11 -22.82 0.04 13.84
N ASP A 12 -23.10 -1.14 14.40
CA ASP A 12 -22.14 -1.85 15.22
C ASP A 12 -20.88 -1.98 14.37
N ALA A 13 -19.83 -1.26 14.76
CA ALA A 13 -18.51 -1.34 14.16
C ALA A 13 -17.83 -2.66 14.60
N SER A 14 -18.46 -3.80 14.31
CA SER A 14 -17.87 -5.13 14.47
C SER A 14 -17.16 -5.55 13.19
N GLY A 15 -16.18 -4.73 12.83
CA GLY A 15 -15.23 -4.99 11.77
C GLY A 15 -14.06 -4.08 12.02
N ALA A 16 -13.26 -4.40 13.04
CA ALA A 16 -12.08 -3.64 13.41
C ALA A 16 -11.12 -3.59 12.23
N GLY A 17 -11.26 -2.56 11.39
CA GLY A 17 -10.17 -2.05 10.58
C GLY A 17 -9.06 -1.75 11.56
N ARG A 18 -8.01 -2.57 11.54
CA ARG A 18 -6.85 -2.40 12.42
C ARG A 18 -6.24 -1.04 12.09
N SER A 19 -6.56 -0.05 12.92
CA SER A 19 -5.95 1.27 12.93
C SER A 19 -4.43 1.09 12.91
N THR A 20 -3.80 1.72 11.93
CA THR A 20 -2.36 1.97 11.95
C THR A 20 -2.07 2.73 13.25
N ARG A 21 -1.14 2.24 14.07
CA ARG A 21 -0.82 2.85 15.37
C ARG A 21 -0.48 4.33 15.15
N GLY A 22 -1.36 5.23 15.57
CA GLY A 22 -1.09 6.67 15.57
C GLY A 22 -2.13 7.54 14.87
N MET A 23 -3.09 6.97 14.15
CA MET A 23 -4.14 7.74 13.45
C MET A 23 -5.54 7.28 13.85
N ASP A 24 -6.35 8.21 14.36
CA ASP A 24 -7.80 8.02 14.49
C ASP A 24 -8.48 8.48 13.19
N PRO A 25 -8.88 7.54 12.31
CA PRO A 25 -9.51 7.90 11.05
C PRO A 25 -10.86 8.60 11.23
N ALA A 26 -11.51 8.46 12.39
CA ALA A 26 -12.75 9.16 12.68
C ALA A 26 -12.55 10.63 13.07
N ALA A 27 -11.31 11.03 13.37
CA ALA A 27 -10.95 12.41 13.70
C ALA A 27 -10.50 13.23 12.48
N ILE A 28 -10.39 12.60 11.30
CA ILE A 28 -9.93 13.26 10.07
C ILE A 28 -11.14 13.71 9.25
N GLU A 29 -11.22 15.00 8.98
CA GLU A 29 -12.18 15.54 8.03
C GLU A 29 -11.85 15.05 6.61
N LEU A 30 -12.81 14.38 5.96
CA LEU A 30 -12.60 13.76 4.64
C LEU A 30 -12.08 14.74 3.58
N HIS A 31 -12.46 16.01 3.67
CA HIS A 31 -12.07 17.04 2.70
C HIS A 31 -10.62 17.52 2.85
N SER A 32 -9.99 17.27 4.01
CA SER A 32 -8.58 17.62 4.28
C SER A 32 -7.69 16.39 4.43
N ALA A 33 -8.25 15.19 4.35
CA ALA A 33 -7.49 13.95 4.35
C ALA A 33 -6.59 13.85 3.11
N GLU A 34 -5.37 13.36 3.33
CA GLU A 34 -4.47 12.92 2.27
C GLU A 34 -4.55 11.40 2.13
N PHE A 35 -4.74 10.95 0.90
CA PHE A 35 -4.81 9.55 0.53
C PHE A 35 -3.61 9.20 -0.32
N LEU A 36 -2.92 8.11 0.04
CA LEU A 36 -1.87 7.53 -0.79
C LEU A 36 -2.45 6.28 -1.46
N ALA A 37 -2.84 6.42 -2.72
CA ALA A 37 -3.25 5.29 -3.54
C ALA A 37 -2.01 4.49 -3.92
N VAL A 38 -1.97 3.21 -3.58
CA VAL A 38 -0.82 2.33 -3.85
C VAL A 38 -1.24 1.09 -4.63
N ASP A 39 -0.30 0.61 -5.43
CA ASP A 39 -0.37 -0.67 -6.13
C ASP A 39 1.04 -1.29 -6.09
N VAL A 40 1.09 -2.62 -5.99
CA VAL A 40 2.37 -3.33 -5.89
C VAL A 40 2.39 -4.57 -6.75
N GLU A 41 3.57 -4.85 -7.30
CA GLU A 41 3.87 -6.13 -7.94
C GLU A 41 4.81 -6.97 -7.08
N THR A 42 4.70 -8.28 -7.23
CA THR A 42 5.52 -9.23 -6.46
C THR A 42 6.15 -10.30 -7.33
N ASN A 43 7.15 -10.98 -6.80
CA ASN A 43 7.79 -12.13 -7.43
C ASN A 43 6.87 -13.37 -7.60
N GLY A 44 5.59 -13.28 -7.21
CA GLY A 44 4.59 -14.33 -7.33
C GLY A 44 4.71 -15.49 -6.33
N ARG A 45 5.60 -15.38 -5.35
CA ARG A 45 5.77 -16.40 -4.30
C ARG A 45 4.80 -16.17 -3.14
N ALA A 46 4.52 -17.24 -2.41
CA ALA A 46 3.61 -17.21 -1.27
C ALA A 46 4.36 -17.08 0.07
N GLY A 47 3.63 -16.69 1.12
CA GLY A 47 4.17 -16.62 2.48
C GLY A 47 5.40 -15.72 2.58
N ASP A 48 6.39 -16.18 3.34
CA ASP A 48 7.65 -15.50 3.62
C ASP A 48 8.66 -15.59 2.45
N ASP A 49 8.25 -16.12 1.31
CA ASP A 49 9.07 -16.09 0.09
C ASP A 49 8.62 -14.98 -0.87
N CYS A 50 7.51 -14.30 -0.57
CA CYS A 50 6.98 -13.18 -1.34
C CYS A 50 7.92 -11.99 -1.23
N GLU A 51 8.33 -11.45 -2.37
CA GLU A 51 9.17 -10.25 -2.46
C GLU A 51 8.50 -9.22 -3.36
N LEU A 52 8.63 -7.95 -2.97
CA LEU A 52 8.17 -6.80 -3.74
C LEU A 52 9.07 -6.62 -4.96
N THR A 53 8.48 -6.50 -6.15
CA THR A 53 9.22 -6.23 -7.40
C THR A 53 8.99 -4.81 -7.91
N GLU A 54 7.87 -4.20 -7.55
CA GLU A 54 7.51 -2.82 -7.89
C GLU A 54 6.56 -2.25 -6.84
N VAL A 55 6.63 -0.94 -6.66
CA VAL A 55 5.60 -0.15 -5.97
C VAL A 55 5.30 1.12 -6.75
N GLY A 56 4.02 1.35 -7.03
CA GLY A 56 3.47 2.61 -7.49
C GLY A 56 2.67 3.28 -6.37
N ALA A 57 2.78 4.59 -6.24
CA ALA A 57 2.03 5.37 -5.29
C ALA A 57 1.64 6.75 -5.84
N VAL A 58 0.42 7.19 -5.55
CA VAL A 58 -0.09 8.51 -5.93
C VAL A 58 -0.71 9.19 -4.72
N LEU A 59 -0.19 10.36 -4.37
CA LEU A 59 -0.70 11.20 -3.30
C LEU A 59 -1.84 12.09 -3.83
N VAL A 60 -3.01 11.97 -3.19
CA VAL A 60 -4.23 12.71 -3.54
C VAL A 60 -4.78 13.40 -2.29
N GLY A 61 -5.22 14.65 -2.44
CA GLY A 61 -5.78 15.42 -1.33
C GLY A 61 -6.50 16.67 -1.83
N GLY A 62 -7.60 17.07 -1.18
CA GLY A 62 -8.35 18.27 -1.57
C GLY A 62 -8.93 18.25 -2.99
N GLY A 63 -9.02 17.07 -3.63
CA GLY A 63 -9.51 16.90 -5.01
C GLY A 63 -8.42 16.94 -6.09
N GLU A 64 -7.15 17.09 -5.71
CA GLU A 64 -6.01 17.23 -6.65
C GLU A 64 -4.97 16.13 -6.46
N LEU A 65 -4.19 15.87 -7.52
CA LEU A 65 -2.98 15.03 -7.50
C LEU A 65 -1.78 15.87 -7.04
N HIS A 66 -1.05 15.40 -6.03
CA HIS A 66 0.08 16.14 -5.45
C HIS A 66 1.43 15.55 -5.82
N GLU A 67 1.56 14.23 -5.77
CA GLU A 67 2.83 13.55 -6.00
C GLU A 67 2.60 12.14 -6.56
N GLU A 68 3.47 11.73 -7.47
CA GLU A 68 3.55 10.35 -7.99
C GLU A 68 4.92 9.77 -7.63
N PHE A 69 4.93 8.51 -7.24
CA PHE A 69 6.12 7.74 -6.92
C PHE A 69 6.02 6.37 -7.57
N GLU A 70 7.12 5.93 -8.17
CA GLU A 70 7.24 4.62 -8.76
C GLU A 70 8.66 4.12 -8.52
N SER A 71 8.80 2.85 -8.13
CA SER A 71 10.10 2.21 -8.05
C SER A 71 9.97 0.71 -8.30
N LEU A 72 10.83 0.19 -9.17
CA LEU A 72 11.20 -1.22 -9.13
C LEU A 72 11.97 -1.52 -7.85
N VAL A 73 11.96 -2.78 -7.44
CA VAL A 73 12.63 -3.25 -6.23
C VAL A 73 13.42 -4.51 -6.54
N ARG A 74 14.70 -4.51 -6.17
CA ARG A 74 15.55 -5.68 -6.35
C ARG A 74 15.11 -6.82 -5.44
N VAL A 75 14.95 -8.00 -6.04
CA VAL A 75 14.61 -9.25 -5.36
C VAL A 75 15.81 -10.17 -5.28
N GLU A 76 15.83 -11.05 -4.28
CA GLU A 76 16.85 -12.08 -4.12
C GLU A 76 16.54 -13.32 -4.96
N ARG A 77 15.25 -13.62 -5.17
CA ARG A 77 14.83 -14.83 -5.86
C ARG A 77 14.44 -14.53 -7.31
N PRO A 78 14.78 -15.42 -8.25
CA PRO A 78 14.45 -15.21 -9.63
C PRO A 78 12.93 -15.26 -9.86
N LEU A 79 12.47 -14.40 -10.76
CA LEU A 79 11.12 -14.36 -11.28
C LEU A 79 10.85 -15.61 -12.11
N SER A 80 9.62 -16.10 -12.03
CA SER A 80 9.17 -17.12 -12.99
C SER A 80 8.78 -16.43 -14.29
N ARG A 81 8.92 -17.14 -15.42
CA ARG A 81 8.42 -16.65 -16.72
C ARG A 81 6.93 -16.31 -16.70
N GLY A 82 6.15 -16.92 -15.81
CA GLY A 82 4.73 -16.61 -15.64
C GLY A 82 4.53 -15.20 -15.06
N ILE A 83 5.33 -14.84 -14.07
CA ILE A 83 5.31 -13.52 -13.45
C ILE A 83 5.85 -12.46 -14.39
N GLU A 84 6.94 -12.74 -15.11
CA GLU A 84 7.46 -11.81 -16.11
C GLU A 84 6.41 -11.50 -17.20
N ARG A 85 5.64 -12.50 -17.64
CA ARG A 85 4.55 -12.28 -18.61
C ARG A 85 3.34 -11.55 -18.01
N LEU A 86 3.04 -11.78 -16.73
CA LEU A 86 1.87 -11.21 -16.08
C LEU A 86 2.08 -9.72 -15.80
N THR A 87 3.26 -9.36 -15.29
CA THR A 87 3.59 -8.02 -14.81
C THR A 87 4.33 -7.18 -15.86
N GLY A 88 5.00 -7.82 -16.82
CA GLY A 88 5.91 -7.14 -17.74
C GLY A 88 7.29 -6.85 -17.14
N ILE A 89 7.49 -7.10 -15.85
CA ILE A 89 8.77 -6.91 -15.15
C ILE A 89 9.69 -8.09 -15.47
N THR A 90 10.85 -7.81 -16.07
CA THR A 90 11.83 -8.84 -16.42
C THR A 90 12.83 -9.08 -15.29
N GLN A 91 13.50 -10.24 -15.30
CA GLN A 91 14.59 -10.50 -14.34
C GLN A 91 15.68 -9.41 -14.40
N ALA A 92 16.04 -8.94 -15.59
CA ALA A 92 17.07 -7.92 -15.77
C ALA A 92 16.67 -6.57 -15.14
N MET A 93 15.38 -6.24 -15.15
CA MET A 93 14.85 -5.02 -14.54
C MET A 93 15.02 -5.06 -13.01
N VAL A 94 14.62 -6.16 -12.36
CA VAL A 94 14.76 -6.29 -10.91
C VAL A 94 16.20 -6.48 -10.47
N ASP A 95 17.06 -7.11 -11.27
CA ASP A 95 18.49 -7.23 -10.96
C ASP A 95 19.19 -5.87 -10.95
N ALA A 96 18.74 -4.94 -11.80
CA ALA A 96 19.25 -3.56 -11.91
C ALA A 96 18.53 -2.56 -10.99
N ALA A 97 17.47 -2.98 -10.31
CA ALA A 97 16.65 -2.12 -9.47
C ALA A 97 17.37 -1.73 -8.15
N PRO A 98 16.92 -0.65 -7.48
CA PRO A 98 17.37 -0.30 -6.15
C PRO A 98 17.17 -1.43 -5.14
N ALA A 99 18.01 -1.44 -4.09
CA ALA A 99 17.77 -2.34 -2.97
C ALA A 99 16.45 -1.99 -2.26
N PRO A 100 15.76 -2.95 -1.61
CA PRO A 100 14.51 -2.69 -0.89
C PRO A 100 14.59 -1.52 0.10
N SER A 101 15.71 -1.38 0.82
CA SER A 101 15.91 -0.26 1.75
C SER A 101 15.94 1.11 1.06
N GLU A 102 16.47 1.21 -0.16
CA GLU A 102 16.51 2.47 -0.90
C GLU A 102 15.13 2.83 -1.44
N ALA A 103 14.45 1.89 -2.10
CA ALA A 103 13.11 2.12 -2.67
C ALA A 103 12.07 2.45 -1.58
N LEU A 104 12.10 1.71 -0.47
CA LEU A 104 11.09 1.82 0.57
C LEU A 104 11.34 3.00 1.54
N SER A 105 12.56 3.53 1.65
CA SER A 105 12.79 4.72 2.46
C SER A 105 12.01 5.94 1.95
N ARG A 106 11.94 6.16 0.63
CA ARG A 106 11.13 7.26 0.08
C ARG A 106 9.64 7.01 0.28
N LEU A 107 9.20 5.77 0.07
CA LEU A 107 7.80 5.41 0.29
C LEU A 107 7.38 5.58 1.76
N GLU A 108 8.27 5.31 2.71
CA GLU A 108 8.03 5.52 4.15
C GLU A 108 7.62 6.97 4.46
N GLU A 109 8.34 7.93 3.88
CA GLU A 109 8.04 9.36 3.99
C GLU A 109 6.69 9.72 3.37
N LEU A 110 6.34 9.07 2.26
CA LEU A 110 5.06 9.24 1.59
C LEU A 110 3.88 8.60 2.33
N MET A 111 4.10 7.53 3.09
CA MET A 111 3.03 6.88 3.84
C MET A 111 2.73 7.56 5.17
N ARG A 112 3.72 8.23 5.78
CA ARG A 112 3.60 8.80 7.13
C ARG A 112 2.46 9.81 7.22
N GLY A 113 1.52 9.55 8.13
CA GLY A 113 0.42 10.47 8.41
C GLY A 113 -0.64 10.54 7.31
N ARG A 114 -0.72 9.52 6.43
CA ARG A 114 -1.67 9.47 5.31
C ARG A 114 -2.50 8.19 5.31
N VAL A 115 -3.68 8.25 4.69
CA VAL A 115 -4.55 7.08 4.56
C VAL A 115 -4.13 6.26 3.34
N LEU A 116 -3.73 5.01 3.55
CA LEU A 116 -3.39 4.10 2.46
C LEU A 116 -4.66 3.59 1.76
N VAL A 117 -4.70 3.67 0.44
CA VAL A 117 -5.81 3.18 -0.39
C VAL A 117 -5.24 2.22 -1.43
N ALA A 118 -5.87 1.07 -1.62
CA ALA A 118 -5.49 0.14 -2.69
C ALA A 118 -6.70 -0.70 -3.09
N HIS A 119 -6.69 -1.23 -4.32
CA HIS A 119 -7.78 -2.08 -4.81
C HIS A 119 -7.84 -3.41 -4.04
N SER A 120 -6.67 -3.98 -3.72
CA SER A 120 -6.53 -5.25 -3.00
C SER A 120 -5.84 -5.07 -1.65
N ALA A 121 -6.27 -4.06 -0.88
CA ALA A 121 -5.52 -3.53 0.27
C ALA A 121 -4.97 -4.57 1.28
N GLN A 122 -5.59 -5.74 1.43
CA GLN A 122 -5.03 -6.81 2.26
C GLN A 122 -3.73 -7.40 1.69
N PHE A 123 -3.69 -7.61 0.36
CA PHE A 123 -2.52 -8.10 -0.35
C PHE A 123 -1.42 -7.03 -0.37
N ASP A 124 -1.73 -5.81 -0.81
CA ASP A 124 -0.76 -4.72 -0.94
C ASP A 124 -0.09 -4.42 0.40
N ARG A 125 -0.91 -4.26 1.46
CA ARG A 125 -0.42 -4.02 2.81
C ARG A 125 0.48 -5.16 3.30
N ARG A 126 0.13 -6.42 3.01
CA ARG A 126 0.94 -7.58 3.41
C ARG A 126 2.30 -7.57 2.68
N ALA A 127 2.31 -7.31 1.38
CA ALA A 127 3.53 -7.26 0.58
C ALA A 127 4.44 -6.10 1.01
N LEU A 128 3.87 -4.90 1.20
CA LEU A 128 4.61 -3.75 1.71
C LEU A 128 5.17 -4.04 3.11
N MET A 129 4.36 -4.54 4.06
CA MET A 129 4.85 -4.85 5.41
C MET A 129 6.07 -5.78 5.40
N GLN A 130 6.03 -6.83 4.56
CA GLN A 130 7.17 -7.74 4.41
C GLN A 130 8.37 -7.05 3.77
N GLY A 131 8.16 -6.18 2.78
CA GLY A 131 9.21 -5.37 2.19
C GLY A 131 9.90 -4.47 3.23
N PHE A 132 9.11 -3.75 4.03
CA PHE A 132 9.60 -2.89 5.12
C PHE A 132 10.39 -3.69 6.16
N GLU A 133 9.86 -4.84 6.59
CA GLU A 133 10.53 -5.73 7.54
C GLU A 133 11.89 -6.22 7.01
N ARG A 134 11.94 -6.70 5.75
CA ARG A 134 13.20 -7.15 5.10
C ARG A 134 14.19 -6.01 4.93
N ALA A 135 13.71 -4.81 4.64
CA ALA A 135 14.52 -3.62 4.49
C ALA A 135 15.05 -3.08 5.83
N GLY A 136 14.60 -3.62 6.96
CA GLY A 136 14.94 -3.10 8.30
C GLY A 136 14.33 -1.72 8.57
N LEU A 137 13.22 -1.39 7.90
CA LEU A 137 12.51 -0.12 8.02
C LEU A 137 11.25 -0.27 8.88
N PRO A 138 10.85 0.76 9.64
CA PRO A 138 9.61 0.73 10.40
C PRO A 138 8.40 0.76 9.47
N TRP A 139 7.30 0.12 9.89
CA TRP A 139 6.01 0.33 9.25
C TRP A 139 5.41 1.67 9.73
N PRO A 140 5.15 2.64 8.82
CA PRO A 140 4.66 3.97 9.18
C PRO A 140 3.19 4.04 9.61
#